data_AF-A0A7C6WV33-F1
#
_entry.id   AF-A0A7C6WV33-F1
#
_cell.length_a   1.000
_cell.length_b   1.000
_cell.length_c   1.000
_cell.angle_alpha   90.00
_cell.angle_beta   90.00
_cell.angle_gamma   90.00
#
_symmetry.space_group_name_H-M   'P 1'
#
loop_
_entity.id
_entity.type
_entity.pdbx_description
1 polymer ?
#
loop_
_entity_poly.entity_id
_entity_poly.type
_entity_poly.pdbx_seq_one_letter_code
_entity_poly.pdbx_strand_id
1 'polypeptide(L)'
;MVRPYLKKKRSKSIIKIYCLIFILVLSCLGVGYGVFSEGAHLVGKVYTGNIDPVFLKDIQVDIHGQGQVSAHLKGEHTIVISVQNAHTDDIYHIRYKIANKGSIPVSFKAITSESDPGIALRIEKPTGIIKGHGDTTEGEITIEVGEVSPDSTYECSVSFSISQWNTID
;
A
#
# COMPACT_ATOMS: atom_id res chain seq x y z
N MET A 1 28.63 36.26 -92.10
CA MET A 1 29.63 35.78 -91.11
C MET A 1 28.92 35.63 -89.77
N VAL A 2 28.64 34.39 -89.32
CA VAL A 2 27.78 34.12 -88.15
C VAL A 2 28.66 33.78 -86.94
N ARG A 3 28.52 34.51 -85.83
CA ARG A 3 29.18 34.18 -84.54
C ARG A 3 28.39 33.11 -83.79
N PRO A 4 29.02 32.02 -83.31
CA PRO A 4 28.32 31.05 -82.48
C PRO A 4 28.21 31.53 -81.03
N TYR A 5 27.00 31.50 -80.49
CA TYR A 5 26.70 31.70 -79.07
C TYR A 5 27.15 30.47 -78.26
N LEU A 6 28.16 30.62 -77.40
CA LEU A 6 28.57 29.57 -76.46
C LEU A 6 27.51 29.43 -75.34
N LYS A 7 26.68 28.39 -75.41
CA LYS A 7 25.69 28.07 -74.36
C LYS A 7 26.37 27.61 -73.06
N LYS A 8 25.92 28.24 -71.97
CA LYS A 8 26.31 28.14 -70.55
C LYS A 8 26.36 26.70 -70.01
N LYS A 9 27.54 26.07 -69.99
CA LYS A 9 27.82 24.73 -69.40
C LYS A 9 27.95 24.74 -67.86
N ARG A 10 27.82 25.92 -67.20
CA ARG A 10 28.03 26.11 -65.75
C ARG A 10 26.91 25.57 -64.83
N SER A 11 25.69 25.34 -65.34
CA SER A 11 24.53 24.95 -64.51
C SER A 11 24.62 23.53 -63.93
N LYS A 12 25.24 22.59 -64.66
CA LYS A 12 25.31 21.18 -64.23
C LYS A 12 26.26 20.97 -63.06
N SER A 13 27.31 21.79 -62.93
CA SER A 13 28.22 21.74 -61.77
C SER A 13 27.59 22.32 -60.51
N ILE A 14 26.77 23.36 -60.63
CA ILE A 14 26.09 23.99 -59.49
C ILE A 14 25.07 23.02 -58.86
N ILE A 15 24.30 22.29 -59.68
CA ILE A 15 23.36 21.26 -59.19
C ILE A 15 24.07 20.14 -58.44
N LYS A 16 25.23 19.68 -58.95
CA LYS A 16 26.04 18.65 -58.26
C LYS A 16 26.54 19.12 -56.89
N ILE A 17 26.91 20.40 -56.78
CA ILE A 17 27.33 21.00 -55.50
C ILE A 17 26.16 21.02 -54.51
N TYR A 18 24.96 21.44 -54.94
CA TYR A 18 23.77 21.42 -54.08
C TYR A 18 23.38 20.00 -53.65
N CYS A 19 23.46 19.00 -54.53
CA CYS A 19 23.22 17.60 -54.15
C CYS A 19 24.23 17.12 -53.10
N LEU A 20 25.50 17.49 -53.23
CA LEU A 20 26.55 17.14 -52.26
C LEU A 20 26.28 17.78 -50.88
N ILE A 21 25.91 19.06 -50.87
CA ILE A 21 25.55 19.78 -49.64
C ILE A 21 24.32 19.13 -48.99
N PHE A 22 23.32 18.76 -49.79
CA PHE A 22 22.11 18.11 -49.29
C PHE A 22 22.40 16.75 -48.64
N ILE A 23 23.22 15.91 -49.28
CA ILE A 23 23.64 14.61 -48.72
C ILE A 23 24.39 14.80 -47.40
N LEU A 24 25.26 15.82 -47.32
CA LEU A 24 26.00 16.15 -46.09
C LEU A 24 25.04 16.50 -44.94
N VAL A 25 24.06 17.36 -45.20
CA VAL A 25 23.07 17.79 -44.19
C VAL A 25 22.22 16.60 -43.72
N LEU A 26 21.74 15.73 -44.63
CA LEU A 26 20.99 14.54 -44.23
C LEU A 26 21.82 13.59 -43.37
N SER A 27 23.11 13.45 -43.69
CA SER A 27 24.02 12.61 -42.91
C SER A 27 24.20 13.15 -41.49
N CYS A 28 24.34 14.47 -41.33
CA CYS A 28 24.42 15.12 -40.02
C CYS A 28 23.12 14.97 -39.22
N LEU A 29 21.96 15.10 -39.85
CA LEU A 29 20.66 14.90 -39.21
C LEU A 29 20.49 13.45 -38.73
N GLY A 30 20.92 12.46 -39.53
CA GLY A 30 20.86 11.05 -39.15
C GLY A 30 21.70 10.71 -37.92
N VAL A 31 22.95 11.21 -37.87
CA VAL A 31 23.84 11.01 -36.71
C VAL A 31 23.27 11.71 -35.47
N GLY A 32 22.77 12.94 -35.63
CA GLY A 32 22.14 13.68 -34.53
C GLY A 32 20.91 12.98 -33.97
N TYR A 33 20.06 12.41 -34.85
CA TYR A 33 18.91 11.63 -34.42
C TYR A 33 19.31 10.34 -33.69
N GLY A 34 20.33 9.63 -34.18
CA GLY A 34 20.84 8.42 -33.53
C GLY A 34 21.27 8.68 -32.08
N VAL A 35 22.14 9.68 -31.88
CA VAL A 35 22.63 10.09 -30.55
C VAL A 35 21.48 10.59 -29.65
N PHE A 36 20.53 11.36 -30.20
CA PHE A 36 19.37 11.82 -29.45
C PHE A 36 18.46 10.65 -29.03
N SER A 37 18.24 9.67 -29.91
CA SER A 37 17.41 8.51 -29.62
C SER A 37 18.02 7.59 -28.55
N GLU A 38 19.34 7.42 -28.57
CA GLU A 38 20.07 6.68 -27.54
C GLU A 38 20.12 7.44 -26.20
N GLY A 39 20.15 8.78 -26.23
CA GLY A 39 20.11 9.60 -25.02
C GLY A 39 18.73 9.71 -24.37
N ALA A 40 17.66 9.40 -25.09
CA ALA A 40 16.27 9.53 -24.63
C ALA A 40 15.81 8.32 -23.81
N HIS A 41 16.51 7.99 -22.72
CA HIS A 41 16.02 7.04 -21.75
C HIS A 41 15.09 7.75 -20.76
N LEU A 42 13.79 7.46 -20.84
CA LEU A 42 12.82 7.95 -19.87
C LEU A 42 12.98 7.19 -18.54
N VAL A 43 13.78 7.74 -17.63
CA VAL A 43 13.91 7.21 -16.27
C VAL A 43 12.76 7.76 -15.43
N GLY A 44 11.63 7.07 -15.48
CA GLY A 44 10.50 7.32 -14.59
C GLY A 44 10.69 6.55 -13.28
N LYS A 45 10.68 7.26 -12.14
CA LYS A 45 10.54 6.64 -10.83
C LYS A 45 9.05 6.61 -10.45
N VAL A 46 8.46 5.42 -10.39
CA VAL A 46 7.09 5.26 -9.93
C VAL A 46 7.09 5.21 -8.41
N TYR A 47 6.35 6.14 -7.79
CA TYR A 47 6.09 6.11 -6.35
C TYR A 47 4.73 5.46 -6.14
N THR A 48 4.72 4.24 -5.60
CA THR A 48 3.50 3.45 -5.38
C THR A 48 2.78 3.80 -4.07
N GLY A 49 3.22 4.84 -3.37
CA GLY A 49 2.77 5.17 -2.02
C GLY A 49 3.28 4.21 -0.95
N ASN A 50 2.81 4.37 0.29
CA ASN A 50 3.21 3.59 1.46
C ASN A 50 1.99 3.03 2.19
N ILE A 51 2.17 1.87 2.80
CA ILE A 51 1.19 1.17 3.65
C ILE A 51 1.63 1.36 5.10
N ASP A 52 0.77 1.92 5.95
CA ASP A 52 1.05 2.11 7.38
C ASP A 52 -0.23 2.06 8.25
N PRO A 53 -0.92 0.90 8.31
CA PRO A 53 -2.05 0.67 9.21
C PRO A 53 -1.58 0.37 10.63
N VAL A 54 -2.16 1.09 11.60
CA VAL A 54 -1.84 0.98 13.01
C VAL A 54 -3.10 0.95 13.86
N PHE A 55 -3.06 0.27 15.00
CA PHE A 55 -4.08 0.41 16.02
C PHE A 55 -3.95 1.77 16.73
N LEU A 56 -5.08 2.42 16.99
CA LEU A 56 -5.12 3.62 17.83
C LEU A 56 -5.14 3.23 19.31
N LYS A 57 -4.61 4.11 20.15
CA LYS A 57 -4.56 3.91 21.62
C LYS A 57 -5.93 4.00 22.30
N ASP A 58 -6.96 4.44 21.58
CA ASP A 58 -8.34 4.52 22.04
C ASP A 58 -8.98 3.13 21.98
N ILE A 59 -8.68 2.31 22.98
CA ILE A 59 -9.30 1.00 23.19
C ILE A 59 -10.31 1.14 24.32
N GLN A 60 -11.57 0.81 24.03
CA GLN A 60 -12.65 0.83 25.01
C GLN A 60 -13.00 -0.60 25.40
N VAL A 61 -13.07 -0.85 26.70
CA VAL A 61 -13.37 -2.16 27.25
C VAL A 61 -14.65 -2.05 28.05
N ASP A 62 -15.65 -2.82 27.65
CA ASP A 62 -16.94 -2.93 28.31
C ASP A 62 -17.01 -4.30 29.00
N ILE A 63 -17.33 -4.27 30.29
CA ILE A 63 -17.20 -5.41 31.19
C ILE A 63 -18.59 -5.86 31.62
N HIS A 64 -19.00 -7.04 31.16
CA HIS A 64 -20.22 -7.70 31.60
C HIS A 64 -19.87 -9.00 32.32
N GLY A 65 -19.29 -8.88 33.52
CA GLY A 65 -18.81 -10.02 34.28
C GLY A 65 -18.23 -9.66 35.64
N GLN A 66 -17.77 -10.68 36.35
CA GLN A 66 -17.08 -10.53 37.63
C GLN A 66 -15.56 -10.44 37.49
N GLY A 67 -15.00 -11.03 36.43
CA GLY A 67 -13.57 -10.93 36.14
C GLY A 67 -13.13 -9.54 35.68
N GLN A 68 -11.82 -9.35 35.67
CA GLN A 68 -11.18 -8.12 35.22
C GLN A 68 -10.56 -8.35 33.85
N VAL A 69 -10.87 -7.50 32.89
CA VAL A 69 -10.27 -7.53 31.56
C VAL A 69 -9.46 -6.26 31.34
N SER A 70 -8.28 -6.44 30.77
CA SER A 70 -7.44 -5.33 30.33
C SER A 70 -6.98 -5.57 28.90
N ALA A 71 -7.01 -4.52 28.08
CA ALA A 71 -6.54 -4.55 26.72
C ALA A 71 -5.53 -3.42 26.52
N HIS A 72 -4.35 -3.74 25.97
CA HIS A 72 -3.31 -2.75 25.73
C HIS A 72 -2.56 -3.04 24.43
N LEU A 73 -1.99 -1.98 23.86
CA LEU A 73 -1.18 -2.08 22.64
C LEU A 73 0.19 -2.66 22.96
N LYS A 74 0.60 -3.70 22.22
CA LYS A 74 1.98 -4.16 22.15
C LYS A 74 2.58 -3.70 20.82
N GLY A 75 3.31 -2.59 20.85
CA GLY A 75 3.75 -1.92 19.63
C GLY A 75 2.61 -1.15 18.98
N GLU A 76 2.48 -1.18 17.65
CA GLU A 76 1.41 -0.50 16.90
C GLU A 76 0.45 -1.46 16.16
N HIS A 77 0.75 -2.77 16.15
CA HIS A 77 0.08 -3.75 15.28
C HIS A 77 -0.51 -4.95 16.03
N THR A 78 -0.44 -4.95 17.36
CA THR A 78 -0.96 -6.04 18.19
C THR A 78 -1.63 -5.46 19.44
N ILE A 79 -2.84 -5.93 19.71
CA ILE A 79 -3.55 -5.72 20.98
C ILE A 79 -3.34 -6.99 21.80
N VAL A 80 -2.87 -6.83 23.03
CA VAL A 80 -2.77 -7.90 24.03
C VAL A 80 -3.91 -7.73 25.01
N ILE A 81 -4.62 -8.82 25.28
CA ILE A 81 -5.79 -8.86 26.14
C ILE A 81 -5.52 -9.86 27.25
N SER A 82 -5.67 -9.41 28.49
CA SER A 82 -5.53 -10.25 29.67
C SER A 82 -6.84 -10.24 30.45
N VAL A 83 -7.37 -11.42 30.72
CA VAL A 83 -8.55 -11.66 31.56
C VAL A 83 -8.07 -12.28 32.86
N GLN A 84 -8.28 -11.59 33.98
CA GLN A 84 -7.91 -12.02 35.33
C GLN A 84 -9.18 -12.34 36.13
N ASN A 85 -9.09 -13.37 36.99
CA ASN A 85 -10.22 -13.86 37.77
C ASN A 85 -11.44 -14.15 36.87
N ALA A 86 -11.21 -14.88 35.78
CA ALA A 86 -12.27 -15.20 34.83
C ALA A 86 -13.35 -16.06 35.50
N HIS A 87 -14.63 -15.70 35.31
CA HIS A 87 -15.76 -16.50 35.74
C HIS A 87 -16.50 -17.06 34.53
N THR A 88 -17.04 -18.26 34.67
CA THR A 88 -17.87 -18.87 33.61
C THR A 88 -19.06 -17.99 33.29
N ASP A 89 -19.37 -17.88 32.01
CA ASP A 89 -20.42 -17.02 31.43
C ASP A 89 -20.13 -15.51 31.46
N ASP A 90 -18.92 -15.08 31.87
CA ASP A 90 -18.50 -13.69 31.70
C ASP A 90 -18.39 -13.35 30.20
N ILE A 91 -18.87 -12.15 29.84
CA ILE A 91 -18.77 -11.62 28.48
C ILE A 91 -18.07 -10.25 28.51
N TYR A 92 -17.08 -10.07 27.65
CA TYR A 92 -16.36 -8.82 27.52
C TYR A 92 -16.40 -8.31 26.08
N HIS A 93 -16.64 -7.02 25.90
CA HIS A 93 -16.60 -6.36 24.60
C HIS A 93 -15.47 -5.35 24.56
N ILE A 94 -14.57 -5.49 23.59
CA ILE A 94 -13.41 -4.61 23.40
C ILE A 94 -13.53 -3.95 22.05
N ARG A 95 -13.77 -2.63 22.05
CA ARG A 95 -13.81 -1.82 20.84
C ARG A 95 -12.44 -1.22 20.57
N TYR A 96 -12.00 -1.33 19.33
CA TYR A 96 -10.72 -0.81 18.87
C TYR A 96 -10.89 -0.03 17.56
N LYS A 97 -9.94 0.88 17.32
CA LYS A 97 -9.86 1.63 16.07
C LYS A 97 -8.55 1.32 15.36
N ILE A 98 -8.61 1.22 14.04
CA ILE A 98 -7.45 1.09 13.16
C ILE A 98 -7.39 2.35 12.29
N ALA A 99 -6.21 2.92 12.13
CA ALA A 99 -5.96 4.04 11.22
C ALA A 99 -4.90 3.65 10.20
N ASN A 100 -5.09 4.02 8.93
CA ASN A 100 -4.06 3.87 7.91
C ASN A 100 -3.35 5.20 7.68
N LYS A 101 -2.19 5.37 8.33
CA LYS A 101 -1.29 6.52 8.15
C LYS A 101 -0.57 6.49 6.80
N GLY A 102 -0.69 5.38 6.06
CA GLY A 102 -0.17 5.22 4.71
C GLY A 102 -0.87 6.12 3.70
N SER A 103 -0.32 6.20 2.49
CA SER A 103 -0.91 6.99 1.39
C SER A 103 -1.80 6.18 0.46
N ILE A 104 -1.83 4.85 0.58
CA ILE A 104 -2.66 3.98 -0.28
C ILE A 104 -3.69 3.17 0.50
N PRO A 105 -4.84 2.83 -0.10
CA PRO A 105 -5.85 1.98 0.52
C PRO A 105 -5.33 0.57 0.81
N VAL A 106 -5.78 -0.01 1.91
CA VAL A 106 -5.44 -1.37 2.32
C VAL A 106 -6.67 -2.17 2.70
N SER A 107 -6.62 -3.47 2.40
CA SER A 107 -7.52 -4.44 2.98
C SER A 107 -6.89 -4.98 4.26
N PHE A 108 -7.65 -5.01 5.35
CA PHE A 108 -7.21 -5.62 6.60
C PHE A 108 -8.08 -6.81 6.95
N LYS A 109 -7.48 -7.76 7.67
CA LYS A 109 -8.15 -8.87 8.33
C LYS A 109 -7.62 -8.99 9.75
N ALA A 110 -8.44 -8.73 10.76
CA ALA A 110 -8.13 -9.01 12.15
C ALA A 110 -8.04 -10.53 12.36
N ILE A 111 -7.00 -10.96 13.07
CA ILE A 111 -6.68 -12.34 13.37
C ILE A 111 -6.39 -12.46 14.86
N THR A 112 -6.95 -13.49 15.49
CA THR A 112 -6.62 -13.85 16.87
C THR A 112 -5.46 -14.84 16.85
N SER A 113 -4.64 -14.81 17.90
CA SER A 113 -3.79 -15.94 18.26
C SER A 113 -4.64 -17.08 18.85
N GLU A 114 -4.10 -18.30 18.87
CA GLU A 114 -4.75 -19.42 19.57
C GLU A 114 -5.05 -18.98 21.01
N SER A 115 -6.33 -18.99 21.37
CA SER A 115 -6.77 -18.67 22.71
C SER A 115 -6.62 -19.89 23.61
N ASP A 116 -6.37 -19.65 24.89
CA ASP A 116 -6.46 -20.71 25.89
C ASP A 116 -7.82 -21.42 25.80
N PRO A 117 -7.88 -22.75 26.01
CA PRO A 117 -9.09 -23.54 25.79
C PRO A 117 -10.30 -23.12 26.66
N GLY A 118 -10.08 -22.31 27.70
CA GLY A 118 -11.13 -21.76 28.55
C GLY A 118 -11.83 -20.51 28.01
N ILE A 119 -11.31 -19.89 26.94
CA ILE A 119 -11.84 -18.64 26.39
C ILE A 119 -12.11 -18.79 24.89
N ALA A 120 -13.33 -18.41 24.48
CA ALA A 120 -13.68 -18.25 23.08
C ALA A 120 -13.60 -16.78 22.68
N LEU A 121 -12.82 -16.49 21.63
CA LEU A 121 -12.77 -15.16 21.02
C LEU A 121 -13.57 -15.12 19.72
N ARG A 122 -14.36 -14.05 19.57
CA ARG A 122 -15.09 -13.71 18.36
C ARG A 122 -14.75 -12.28 17.96
N ILE A 123 -14.40 -12.07 16.69
CA ILE A 123 -14.17 -10.72 16.16
C ILE A 123 -15.36 -10.35 15.28
N GLU A 124 -16.02 -9.25 15.63
CA GLU A 124 -17.04 -8.65 14.80
C GLU A 124 -16.40 -7.67 13.80
N LYS A 125 -16.82 -7.77 12.53
CA LYS A 125 -16.19 -7.09 11.39
C LYS A 125 -14.68 -7.38 11.29
N PRO A 126 -14.29 -8.66 11.14
CA PRO A 126 -12.89 -9.04 11.10
C PRO A 126 -12.18 -8.56 9.84
N THR A 127 -12.88 -8.05 8.83
CA THR A 127 -12.29 -7.60 7.56
C THR A 127 -12.87 -6.28 7.13
N GLY A 128 -12.08 -5.47 6.44
CA GLY A 128 -12.55 -4.23 5.82
C GLY A 128 -11.48 -3.56 4.97
N ILE A 129 -11.82 -2.39 4.45
CA ILE A 129 -10.93 -1.55 3.66
C ILE A 129 -10.76 -0.23 4.39
N ILE A 130 -9.51 0.21 4.55
CA ILE A 130 -9.16 1.51 5.13
C ILE A 130 -8.45 2.30 4.04
N LYS A 131 -8.95 3.49 3.72
CA LYS A 131 -8.30 4.35 2.72
C LYS A 131 -6.95 4.84 3.25
N GLY A 132 -6.13 5.43 2.37
CA GLY A 132 -4.93 6.13 2.83
C GLY A 132 -5.27 7.44 3.54
N HIS A 133 -4.23 8.17 3.94
CA HIS A 133 -4.28 9.53 4.47
C HIS A 133 -4.95 9.67 5.84
N GLY A 134 -4.76 8.69 6.72
CA GLY A 134 -5.25 8.73 8.09
C GLY A 134 -6.72 8.33 8.25
N ASP A 135 -7.31 7.72 7.23
CA ASP A 135 -8.65 7.14 7.32
C ASP A 135 -8.70 6.09 8.43
N THR A 136 -9.87 5.98 9.07
CA THR A 136 -10.05 5.15 10.26
C THR A 136 -11.26 4.25 10.14
N THR A 137 -11.16 3.06 10.73
CA THR A 137 -12.27 2.13 10.90
C THR A 137 -12.29 1.60 12.33
N GLU A 138 -13.45 1.10 12.74
CA GLU A 138 -13.65 0.49 14.06
C GLU A 138 -13.94 -1.01 13.91
N GLY A 139 -13.56 -1.76 14.94
CA GLY A 139 -13.90 -3.18 15.09
C GLY A 139 -14.20 -3.49 16.56
N GLU A 140 -14.81 -4.64 16.79
CA GLU A 140 -15.17 -5.10 18.12
C GLU A 140 -14.72 -6.56 18.32
N ILE A 141 -14.19 -6.84 19.50
CA ILE A 141 -13.79 -8.17 19.94
C ILE A 141 -14.73 -8.55 21.07
N THR A 142 -15.41 -9.69 20.92
CA THR A 142 -16.24 -10.29 21.95
C THR A 142 -15.51 -11.49 22.52
N ILE A 143 -15.38 -11.53 23.84
CA ILE A 143 -14.74 -12.61 24.58
C ILE A 143 -15.82 -13.28 25.42
N GLU A 144 -16.02 -14.58 25.18
CA GLU A 144 -16.94 -15.43 25.94
C GLU A 144 -16.10 -16.39 26.78
N VAL A 145 -16.22 -16.30 28.11
CA VAL A 145 -15.51 -17.18 29.04
C VAL A 145 -16.32 -18.47 29.23
N GLY A 146 -15.72 -19.61 28.87
CA GLY A 146 -16.33 -20.92 29.04
C GLY A 146 -16.16 -21.48 30.44
N GLU A 147 -16.08 -22.81 30.53
CA GLU A 147 -15.71 -23.48 31.78
C GLU A 147 -14.24 -23.21 32.10
N VAL A 148 -13.99 -22.49 33.20
CA VAL A 148 -12.66 -22.09 33.63
C VAL A 148 -12.44 -22.44 35.10
N SER A 149 -11.19 -22.65 35.50
CA SER A 149 -10.87 -22.79 36.92
C SER A 149 -11.02 -21.44 37.63
N PRO A 150 -11.52 -21.40 38.87
CA PRO A 150 -11.62 -20.16 39.64
C PRO A 150 -10.25 -19.49 39.77
N ASP A 151 -10.24 -18.16 39.79
CA ASP A 151 -9.04 -17.30 39.89
C ASP A 151 -7.99 -17.51 38.77
N SER A 152 -8.41 -18.05 37.62
CA SER A 152 -7.54 -18.20 36.47
C SER A 152 -7.29 -16.88 35.74
N THR A 153 -6.10 -16.79 35.15
CA THR A 153 -5.71 -15.70 34.26
C THR A 153 -5.43 -16.26 32.87
N TYR A 154 -5.98 -15.59 31.86
CA TYR A 154 -5.81 -15.96 30.47
C TYR A 154 -5.29 -14.77 29.67
N GLU A 155 -4.48 -15.07 28.66
CA GLU A 155 -3.92 -14.05 27.77
C GLU A 155 -4.19 -14.44 26.32
N CYS A 156 -4.64 -13.49 25.54
CA CYS A 156 -4.76 -13.65 24.10
C CYS A 156 -4.31 -12.37 23.41
N SER A 157 -3.99 -12.50 22.12
CA SER A 157 -3.61 -11.34 21.32
C SER A 157 -4.35 -11.29 20.01
N VAL A 158 -4.69 -10.07 19.60
CA VAL A 158 -5.29 -9.77 18.31
C VAL A 158 -4.31 -8.94 17.51
N SER A 159 -4.06 -9.37 16.29
CA SER A 159 -3.26 -8.65 15.30
C SER A 159 -4.06 -8.52 14.01
N PHE A 160 -3.51 -7.86 13.01
CA PHE A 160 -4.12 -7.83 11.68
C PHE A 160 -3.15 -8.36 10.63
N SER A 161 -3.73 -9.00 9.62
CA SER A 161 -3.09 -9.28 8.34
C SER A 161 -3.51 -8.21 7.35
N ILE A 162 -2.56 -7.66 6.62
CA ILE A 162 -2.77 -6.55 5.69
C ILE A 162 -2.38 -6.98 4.29
N SER A 163 -3.20 -6.61 3.33
CA SER A 163 -2.85 -6.66 1.92
C SER A 163 -3.17 -5.33 1.25
N GLN A 164 -2.39 -5.00 0.23
CA GLN A 164 -2.71 -3.87 -0.63
C GLN A 164 -4.06 -4.14 -1.31
N TRP A 165 -4.96 -3.16 -1.25
CA TRP A 165 -6.20 -3.24 -2.00
C TRP A 165 -5.94 -2.83 -3.45
N ASN A 166 -5.94 -3.80 -4.37
CA ASN A 166 -6.00 -3.52 -5.80
C ASN A 166 -7.46 -3.45 -6.23
N THR A 167 -7.93 -2.27 -6.57
CA THR A 167 -9.14 -2.10 -7.38
C THR A 167 -8.78 -2.60 -8.78
N ILE A 168 -9.16 -3.83 -9.11
CA ILE A 168 -9.32 -4.21 -10.51
C ILE A 168 -10.71 -3.67 -10.89
N ASP A 169 -10.74 -2.46 -11.42
CA ASP A 169 -11.89 -1.98 -12.19
C ASP A 169 -11.80 -2.51 -13.63
#